data_AF-A0A260Z6X8-F1
#
_entry.id   AF-A0A260Z6X8-F1
#
_cell.length_a   1.000
_cell.length_b   1.000
_cell.length_c   1.000
_cell.angle_alpha   90.00
_cell.angle_beta   90.00
_cell.angle_gamma   90.00
#
_symmetry.space_group_name_H-M   'P 1'
#
loop_
_entity.id
_entity.type
_entity.pdbx_description
1 polymer ?
#
loop_
_entity_poly.entity_id
_entity_poly.type
_entity_poly.pdbx_seq_one_letter_code
_entity_poly.pdbx_strand_id
1 'polypeptide(L)'
;MIQIGFVILTGLSIAITSEDVDTNIGPCLSSFYSAAYHKSYNCTSAFEYLSVAEDICAPTDVVELNAEYNSFIEILTEKSSDETNCSEPYYQHSDLKCFPILQDMAVKLKDVVDVHTEINDTRVLKLINLCEQATVGNLKLSDVFYGCIKQTCLEETEQTRIIDTCEMIKMKNSEFIVCNHKIQEKLADLSNHTCLDDFDFNLETNELTVELYSKKKECTLEIMRDSCGESAVDNFDHYADLLIKQSSPVQQLD
;
A
#
# COMPACT_ATOMS: atom_id res chain seq x y z
N MET A 1 -21.79 7.55 -15.36
CA MET A 1 -20.35 7.80 -15.19
C MET A 1 -19.87 6.73 -14.23
N ILE A 2 -19.32 5.65 -14.78
CA ILE A 2 -18.89 4.49 -13.99
C ILE A 2 -17.63 4.94 -13.24
N GLN A 3 -17.78 5.26 -11.95
CA GLN A 3 -16.62 5.33 -11.08
C GLN A 3 -16.05 3.91 -11.05
N ILE A 4 -14.81 3.76 -11.54
CA ILE A 4 -13.95 2.67 -11.07
C ILE A 4 -13.68 3.03 -9.61
N GLY A 5 -14.69 2.76 -8.78
CA GLY A 5 -14.64 2.94 -7.35
C GLY A 5 -13.61 1.94 -6.90
N PHE A 6 -12.39 2.44 -6.73
CA PHE A 6 -11.35 1.69 -6.08
C PHE A 6 -11.87 1.44 -4.66
N VAL A 7 -12.49 0.28 -4.46
CA VAL A 7 -12.74 -0.24 -3.11
C VAL A 7 -11.36 -0.60 -2.58
N ILE A 8 -10.65 0.40 -2.06
CA ILE A 8 -9.46 0.18 -1.25
C ILE A 8 -9.57 1.05 0.00
N LEU A 9 -9.41 0.36 1.13
CA LEU A 9 -9.12 0.89 2.46
C LEU A 9 -10.29 1.43 3.29
N THR A 10 -11.28 0.57 3.59
CA THR A 10 -11.84 0.56 4.96
C THR A 10 -11.04 -0.35 5.91
N GLY A 11 -9.85 -0.80 5.50
CA GLY A 11 -9.17 -1.94 6.11
C GLY A 11 -7.66 -1.86 6.33
N LEU A 12 -6.97 -0.71 6.17
CA LEU A 12 -5.75 -0.53 6.99
C LEU A 12 -6.19 -0.12 8.39
N SER A 13 -6.90 -1.01 9.06
CA SER A 13 -6.87 -1.05 10.52
C SER A 13 -5.77 -2.04 10.81
N ILE A 14 -4.53 -1.56 10.95
CA ILE A 14 -3.45 -2.39 11.48
C ILE A 14 -3.88 -2.68 12.92
N ALA A 15 -4.45 -3.86 13.16
CA ALA A 15 -4.72 -4.33 14.50
C ALA A 15 -3.38 -4.75 15.09
N ILE A 16 -2.81 -3.88 15.93
CA ILE A 16 -1.63 -4.23 16.71
C ILE A 16 -2.08 -5.28 17.72
N THR A 17 -1.91 -6.56 17.41
CA THR A 17 -2.08 -7.64 18.38
C THR A 17 -0.73 -7.90 19.03
N SER A 18 -0.36 -7.10 20.03
CA SER A 18 0.68 -7.52 20.97
C SER A 18 0.02 -8.40 22.03
N GLU A 19 -0.01 -9.71 21.82
CA GLU A 19 -0.20 -10.64 22.93
C GLU A 19 1.15 -10.78 23.65
N ASP A 20 1.14 -10.42 24.94
CA ASP A 20 2.21 -10.58 25.94
C ASP A 20 3.54 -9.84 25.73
N VAL A 21 3.61 -8.58 26.22
CA VAL A 21 4.57 -8.13 27.26
C VAL A 21 3.89 -7.01 28.08
N ASP A 22 4.02 -7.07 29.41
CA ASP A 22 3.35 -6.28 30.47
C ASP A 22 3.64 -4.76 30.46
N THR A 23 4.08 -4.20 29.32
CA THR A 23 4.55 -2.81 29.16
C THR A 23 4.00 -2.26 27.84
N ASN A 24 2.92 -1.47 27.89
CA ASN A 24 2.22 -0.95 26.71
C ASN A 24 2.96 0.25 26.09
N ILE A 25 4.18 0.01 25.57
CA ILE A 25 5.06 1.03 24.97
C ILE A 25 4.75 1.32 23.49
N GLY A 26 3.87 0.52 22.88
CA GLY A 26 3.48 0.65 21.47
C GLY A 26 3.07 2.08 21.06
N PRO A 27 2.22 2.79 21.83
CA PRO A 27 1.85 4.18 21.52
C PRO A 27 3.05 5.14 21.50
N CYS A 28 3.99 4.99 22.43
CA CYS A 28 5.18 5.84 22.51
C CYS A 28 6.15 5.55 21.35
N LEU A 29 6.38 4.26 21.07
CA LEU A 29 7.18 3.82 19.92
C LEU A 29 6.60 4.30 18.58
N SER A 30 5.29 4.20 18.40
CA SER A 30 4.59 4.70 17.22
C SER A 30 4.80 6.20 17.02
N SER A 31 4.64 6.97 18.11
CA SER A 31 4.86 8.42 18.11
C SER A 31 6.30 8.76 17.75
N PHE A 32 7.26 8.05 18.35
CA PHE A 32 8.68 8.22 18.06
C PHE A 32 9.00 7.95 16.58
N TYR A 33 8.53 6.83 16.03
CA TYR A 33 8.77 6.49 14.63
C TYR A 33 8.13 7.50 13.67
N SER A 34 6.92 7.99 13.97
CA SER A 34 6.30 9.07 13.20
C SER A 34 7.16 10.34 13.22
N ALA A 35 7.62 10.74 14.40
CA ALA A 35 8.43 11.93 14.59
C ALA A 35 9.78 11.85 13.86
N ALA A 36 10.44 10.69 13.92
CA ALA A 36 11.67 10.41 13.19
C ALA A 36 11.46 10.41 11.66
N TYR A 37 10.40 9.75 11.17
CA TYR A 37 10.04 9.70 9.75
C TYR A 37 9.80 11.10 9.16
N HIS A 38 9.00 11.91 9.87
CA HIS A 38 8.70 13.28 9.44
C HIS A 38 9.84 14.27 9.71
N LYS A 39 10.95 13.82 10.30
CA LYS A 39 12.10 14.65 10.69
C LYS A 39 11.69 15.82 11.58
N SER A 40 10.66 15.62 12.42
CA SER A 40 10.23 16.63 13.39
C SER A 40 11.22 16.79 14.54
N TYR A 41 12.13 15.81 14.71
CA TYR A 41 13.28 15.89 15.60
C TYR A 41 14.58 15.64 14.84
N ASN A 42 15.64 16.35 15.21
CA ASN A 42 16.98 16.15 14.68
C ASN A 42 17.67 15.01 15.46
N CYS A 43 17.28 13.77 15.18
CA CYS A 43 17.93 12.60 15.75
C CYS A 43 19.35 12.50 15.16
N THR A 44 20.34 13.08 15.84
CA THR A 44 21.75 12.94 15.45
C THR A 44 22.32 11.58 15.89
N SER A 45 23.56 11.27 15.53
CA SER A 45 24.23 9.96 15.73
C SER A 45 24.30 9.45 17.19
N ALA A 46 23.83 10.22 18.16
CA ALA A 46 23.44 9.74 19.48
C ALA A 46 21.91 9.79 19.54
N PHE A 47 21.26 8.63 19.41
CA PHE A 47 19.82 8.46 19.60
C PHE A 47 19.45 8.91 21.03
N GLU A 48 18.91 10.13 21.19
CA GLU A 48 18.33 10.57 22.47
C GLU A 48 16.85 10.18 22.52
N TYR A 49 16.57 8.87 22.50
CA TYR A 49 15.19 8.35 22.52
C TYR A 49 14.37 8.92 23.69
N LEU A 50 14.98 9.06 24.87
CA LEU A 50 14.31 9.57 26.07
C LEU A 50 13.89 11.03 25.96
N SER A 51 14.69 11.91 25.33
CA SER A 51 14.32 13.33 25.20
C SER A 51 13.16 13.51 24.23
N VAL A 52 13.08 12.67 23.20
CA VAL A 52 11.93 12.61 22.30
C VAL A 52 10.71 12.03 23.01
N ALA A 53 10.87 10.93 23.77
CA ALA A 53 9.78 10.30 24.52
C ALA A 53 9.18 11.24 25.57
N GLU A 54 9.99 12.02 26.28
CA GLU A 54 9.55 13.05 27.23
C GLU A 54 8.64 14.11 26.60
N ASP A 55 8.81 14.41 25.31
CA ASP A 55 8.06 15.44 24.60
C ASP A 55 6.78 14.89 23.95
N ILE A 56 6.77 13.63 23.51
CA ILE A 56 5.68 13.07 22.68
C ILE A 56 4.86 11.96 23.36
N CYS A 57 5.36 11.35 24.44
CA CYS A 57 4.70 10.23 25.11
C CYS A 57 3.99 10.69 26.38
N ALA A 58 3.05 9.87 26.89
CA ALA A 58 2.39 10.20 28.14
C ALA A 58 3.41 10.11 29.30
N PRO A 59 3.31 10.98 30.34
CA PRO A 59 4.25 10.97 31.45
C PRO A 59 4.38 9.61 32.16
N THR A 60 3.30 8.82 32.20
CA THR A 60 3.30 7.46 32.73
C THR A 60 4.20 6.52 31.93
N ASP A 61 4.12 6.61 30.60
CA ASP A 61 4.88 5.77 29.67
C ASP A 61 6.37 6.13 29.73
N VAL A 62 6.68 7.41 29.91
CA VAL A 62 8.07 7.89 30.08
C VAL A 62 8.70 7.35 31.36
N VAL A 63 7.95 7.32 32.47
CA VAL A 63 8.44 6.75 33.74
C VAL A 63 8.76 5.26 33.60
N GLU A 64 7.90 4.52 32.92
CA GLU A 64 8.06 3.09 32.65
C GLU A 64 9.25 2.82 31.70
N LEU A 65 9.35 3.59 30.60
CA LEU A 65 10.46 3.51 29.65
C LEU A 65 11.81 3.82 30.30
N ASN A 66 11.87 4.79 31.22
CA ASN A 66 13.10 5.15 31.90
C ASN A 66 13.53 4.07 32.90
N ALA A 67 12.58 3.36 33.51
CA ALA A 67 12.88 2.23 34.41
C ALA A 67 13.50 1.05 33.66
N GLU A 68 13.06 0.78 32.43
CA GLU A 68 13.46 -0.38 31.62
C GLU A 68 14.33 -0.03 30.39
N TYR A 69 14.94 1.17 30.39
CA TYR A 69 15.58 1.76 29.20
C TYR A 69 16.61 0.87 28.49
N ASN A 70 17.43 0.15 29.25
CA ASN A 70 18.46 -0.73 28.66
C ASN A 70 17.83 -1.93 27.94
N SER A 71 16.81 -2.54 28.54
CA SER A 71 16.05 -3.62 27.91
C SER A 71 15.35 -3.12 26.65
N PHE A 72 14.82 -1.90 26.70
CA PHE A 72 14.20 -1.26 25.55
C PHE A 72 15.17 -1.02 24.39
N ILE A 73 16.40 -0.54 24.65
CA ILE A 73 17.41 -0.36 23.61
C ILE A 73 17.83 -1.70 23.01
N GLU A 74 17.94 -2.74 23.84
CA GLU A 74 18.22 -4.11 23.40
C GLU A 74 17.14 -4.59 22.42
N ILE A 75 15.85 -4.44 22.79
CA ILE A 75 14.70 -4.73 21.93
C ILE A 75 14.75 -3.97 20.61
N LEU A 76 15.15 -2.69 20.61
CA LEU A 76 15.21 -1.89 19.39
C LEU A 76 16.41 -2.17 18.48
N THR A 77 17.48 -2.76 19.00
CA THR A 77 18.77 -2.84 18.30
C THR A 77 19.29 -4.26 18.07
N GLU A 78 18.88 -5.23 18.87
CA GLU A 78 19.31 -6.62 18.75
C GLU A 78 18.49 -7.38 17.72
N LYS A 79 18.96 -7.30 16.47
CA LYS A 79 18.44 -8.09 15.36
C LYS A 79 18.92 -9.54 15.48
N SER A 80 17.99 -10.51 15.60
CA SER A 80 18.34 -11.92 15.47
C SER A 80 18.54 -12.33 14.01
N SER A 81 19.14 -13.50 13.80
CA SER A 81 19.36 -14.06 12.47
C SER A 81 18.08 -14.56 11.79
N ASP A 82 16.98 -14.76 12.53
CA ASP A 82 15.71 -15.23 12.00
C ASP A 82 14.77 -14.04 11.76
N GLU A 83 14.80 -13.50 10.55
CA GLU A 83 13.98 -12.35 10.13
C GLU A 83 12.47 -12.64 10.08
N THR A 84 12.05 -13.88 10.35
CA THR A 84 10.65 -14.31 10.34
C THR A 84 10.07 -14.57 11.74
N ASN A 85 10.89 -14.50 12.78
CA ASN A 85 10.45 -14.78 14.15
C ASN A 85 9.73 -13.57 14.79
N CYS A 86 8.44 -13.48 14.55
CA CYS A 86 7.57 -12.45 15.12
C CYS A 86 7.29 -12.55 16.62
N SER A 87 7.80 -13.59 17.29
CA SER A 87 7.74 -13.71 18.75
C SER A 87 8.91 -12.98 19.44
N GLU A 88 9.91 -12.53 18.69
CA GLU A 88 11.04 -11.80 19.25
C GLU A 88 10.73 -10.30 19.38
N PRO A 89 11.10 -9.67 20.50
CA PRO A 89 10.79 -8.26 20.77
C PRO A 89 11.20 -7.28 19.66
N TYR A 90 12.34 -7.53 18.99
CA TYR A 90 12.82 -6.69 17.89
C TYR A 90 11.86 -6.65 16.69
N TYR A 91 11.20 -7.79 16.41
CA TYR A 91 10.25 -7.93 15.31
C TYR A 91 8.80 -7.64 15.75
N GLN A 92 8.45 -7.82 17.03
CA GLN A 92 7.12 -7.50 17.56
C GLN A 92 6.69 -6.04 17.35
N HIS A 93 7.65 -5.12 17.23
CA HIS A 93 7.39 -3.69 17.00
C HIS A 93 7.88 -3.20 15.62
N SER A 94 8.24 -4.11 14.72
CA SER A 94 8.74 -3.74 13.38
C SER A 94 7.66 -3.17 12.48
N ASP A 95 6.39 -3.48 12.74
CA ASP A 95 5.21 -2.89 12.10
C ASP A 95 5.08 -1.39 12.40
N LEU A 96 5.38 -0.97 13.63
CA LEU A 96 5.39 0.44 14.04
C LEU A 96 6.41 1.26 13.25
N LYS A 97 7.49 0.63 12.76
CA LYS A 97 8.44 1.26 11.84
C LYS A 97 7.78 1.55 10.49
N CYS A 98 6.84 0.73 10.03
CA CYS A 98 6.15 0.93 8.75
C CYS A 98 4.95 1.87 8.85
N PHE A 99 4.38 1.98 10.05
CA PHE A 99 3.18 2.77 10.33
C PHE A 99 3.17 4.19 9.75
N PRO A 100 4.21 5.05 9.92
CA PRO A 100 4.15 6.41 9.40
C PRO A 100 4.11 6.48 7.86
N ILE A 101 4.81 5.58 7.16
CA ILE A 101 4.73 5.49 5.69
C ILE A 101 3.31 5.08 5.28
N LEU A 102 2.76 4.05 5.93
CA LEU A 102 1.42 3.55 5.63
C LEU A 102 0.32 4.57 5.93
N GLN A 103 0.48 5.37 6.98
CA GLN A 103 -0.43 6.47 7.29
C GLN A 103 -0.37 7.56 6.22
N ASP A 104 0.83 7.97 5.80
CA ASP A 104 0.99 8.95 4.72
C ASP A 104 0.43 8.45 3.39
N MET A 105 0.60 7.15 3.09
CA MET A 105 -0.01 6.49 1.95
C MET A 105 -1.54 6.56 2.04
N ALA A 106 -2.13 6.17 3.17
CA ALA A 106 -3.58 6.17 3.37
C ALA A 106 -4.20 7.57 3.25
N VAL A 107 -3.51 8.61 3.72
CA VAL A 107 -3.96 10.00 3.56
C VAL A 107 -3.91 10.42 2.09
N LYS A 108 -2.79 10.20 1.41
CA LYS A 108 -2.60 10.65 0.02
C LYS A 108 -3.41 9.85 -0.99
N LEU A 109 -3.72 8.59 -0.69
CA LEU A 109 -4.52 7.75 -1.58
C LEU A 109 -5.91 8.33 -1.83
N LYS A 110 -6.50 8.99 -0.81
CA LYS A 110 -7.80 9.67 -0.92
C LYS A 110 -7.85 10.70 -2.04
N ASP A 111 -6.71 11.31 -2.38
CA ASP A 111 -6.63 12.36 -3.40
C ASP A 111 -6.58 11.81 -4.84
N VAL A 112 -6.39 10.50 -5.01
CA VAL A 112 -6.22 9.88 -6.34
C VAL A 112 -7.18 8.72 -6.59
N VAL A 113 -7.80 8.14 -5.57
CA VAL A 113 -8.58 6.90 -5.65
C VAL A 113 -9.71 6.98 -6.69
N ASP A 114 -10.52 8.03 -6.63
CA ASP A 114 -11.70 8.23 -7.50
C ASP A 114 -11.49 9.28 -8.61
N VAL A 115 -10.24 9.72 -8.82
CA VAL A 115 -9.92 10.78 -9.77
C VAL A 115 -9.30 10.18 -11.02
N HIS A 116 -9.70 10.70 -12.19
CA HIS A 116 -9.00 10.42 -13.45
C HIS A 116 -7.62 11.07 -13.42
N THR A 117 -6.58 10.26 -13.55
CA THR A 117 -5.19 10.70 -13.50
C THR A 117 -4.59 10.68 -14.90
N GLU A 118 -3.71 11.63 -15.16
CA GLU A 118 -2.84 11.63 -16.33
C GLU A 118 -1.49 11.00 -15.99
N ILE A 119 -0.75 10.58 -17.01
CA ILE A 119 0.62 10.12 -16.83
C ILE A 119 1.47 11.28 -16.28
N ASN A 120 2.29 10.98 -15.28
CA ASN A 120 3.08 11.92 -14.50
C ASN A 120 2.26 12.85 -13.59
N ASP A 121 1.02 12.48 -13.22
CA ASP A 121 0.30 13.17 -12.14
C ASP A 121 1.14 13.14 -10.86
N THR A 122 1.51 14.33 -10.38
CA THR A 122 2.39 14.48 -9.22
C THR A 122 1.86 13.83 -7.94
N ARG A 123 0.54 13.68 -7.78
CA ARG A 123 -0.08 13.00 -6.64
C ARG A 123 0.17 11.50 -6.70
N VAL A 124 0.06 10.92 -7.90
CA VAL A 124 0.34 9.50 -8.15
C VAL A 124 1.83 9.22 -7.98
N LEU A 125 2.71 10.07 -8.53
CA LEU A 125 4.16 9.91 -8.38
C LEU A 125 4.61 9.94 -6.91
N LYS A 126 4.00 10.78 -6.07
CA LYS A 126 4.26 10.79 -4.63
C LYS A 126 3.87 9.47 -3.97
N LEU A 127 2.72 8.90 -4.33
CA LEU A 127 2.29 7.59 -3.83
C LEU A 127 3.17 6.45 -4.31
N ILE A 128 3.62 6.48 -5.58
CA ILE A 128 4.60 5.51 -6.09
C ILE A 128 5.87 5.56 -5.25
N ASN A 129 6.37 6.76 -4.95
CA ASN A 129 7.56 6.89 -4.12
C ASN A 129 7.37 6.37 -2.69
N LEU A 130 6.21 6.59 -2.07
CA LEU A 130 5.89 6.00 -0.77
C LEU A 130 5.80 4.47 -0.84
N CYS A 131 5.23 3.93 -1.91
CA CYS A 131 5.20 2.50 -2.17
C CYS A 131 6.59 1.90 -2.30
N GLU A 132 7.50 2.56 -3.02
CA GLU A 132 8.90 2.15 -3.12
C GLU A 132 9.59 2.18 -1.75
N GLN A 133 9.36 3.22 -0.94
CA GLN A 133 9.87 3.28 0.44
C GLN A 133 9.35 2.11 1.28
N ALA A 134 8.06 1.79 1.20
CA ALA A 134 7.45 0.70 1.98
C ALA A 134 7.91 -0.70 1.54
N THR A 135 8.12 -0.91 0.23
CA THR A 135 8.24 -2.27 -0.36
C THR A 135 9.64 -2.62 -0.88
N VAL A 136 10.47 -1.66 -1.29
CA VAL A 136 11.78 -1.91 -1.92
C VAL A 136 12.91 -1.52 -0.98
N GLY A 137 13.54 -2.52 -0.36
CA GLY A 137 14.68 -2.34 0.54
C GLY A 137 16.03 -2.04 -0.14
N ASN A 138 16.05 -1.29 -1.24
CA ASN A 138 17.29 -1.03 -1.99
C ASN A 138 17.36 0.41 -2.52
N LEU A 139 17.72 1.37 -1.67
CA LEU A 139 18.46 2.57 -2.03
C LEU A 139 19.21 3.06 -0.78
N LYS A 140 20.51 3.25 -0.91
CA LYS A 140 21.44 3.80 0.13
C LYS A 140 20.79 5.06 0.73
N LEU A 141 20.67 5.27 2.05
CA LEU A 141 21.67 5.26 3.11
C LEU A 141 20.90 5.42 4.45
N SER A 142 21.07 4.51 5.43
CA SER A 142 20.68 4.65 6.87
C SER A 142 19.23 4.44 7.37
N ASP A 143 18.28 3.97 6.56
CA ASP A 143 16.88 4.17 6.91
C ASP A 143 16.17 3.02 7.66
N VAL A 144 15.76 3.27 8.90
CA VAL A 144 14.90 2.42 9.77
C VAL A 144 13.55 2.04 9.13
N PHE A 145 13.13 2.77 8.08
CA PHE A 145 11.79 2.76 7.52
C PHE A 145 11.67 2.06 6.15
N TYR A 146 12.78 1.78 5.46
CA TYR A 146 12.75 1.29 4.07
C TYR A 146 12.55 -0.21 3.96
N GLY A 147 11.70 -0.63 3.02
CA GLY A 147 11.36 -2.05 2.82
C GLY A 147 10.69 -2.66 4.05
N CYS A 148 9.98 -1.85 4.83
CA CYS A 148 9.43 -2.23 6.12
C CYS A 148 8.41 -3.36 6.00
N ILE A 149 7.63 -3.44 4.92
CA ILE A 149 6.56 -4.44 4.76
C ILE A 149 7.06 -5.87 4.93
N LYS A 150 8.18 -6.22 4.31
CA LYS A 150 8.72 -7.59 4.39
C LYS A 150 9.28 -7.91 5.78
N GLN A 151 9.66 -6.89 6.55
CA GLN A 151 10.24 -7.03 7.88
C GLN A 151 9.19 -6.87 9.00
N THR A 152 7.95 -6.52 8.64
CA THR A 152 6.84 -6.43 9.58
C THR A 152 6.32 -7.81 9.97
N CYS A 153 5.71 -7.88 11.15
CA CYS A 153 4.90 -9.01 11.59
C CYS A 153 3.44 -8.96 11.09
N LEU A 154 3.19 -8.21 10.02
CA LEU A 154 1.89 -8.22 9.34
C LEU A 154 1.61 -9.60 8.76
N GLU A 155 0.35 -10.00 8.74
CA GLU A 155 -0.05 -11.24 8.08
C GLU A 155 0.30 -11.19 6.59
N GLU A 156 0.63 -12.34 6.00
CA GLU A 156 0.95 -12.45 4.56
C GLU A 156 -0.19 -11.87 3.69
N THR A 157 -1.43 -12.01 4.14
CA THR A 157 -2.62 -11.45 3.48
C THR A 157 -2.60 -9.93 3.46
N GLU A 158 -2.19 -9.29 4.56
CA GLU A 158 -2.06 -7.83 4.69
C GLU A 158 -0.87 -7.30 3.89
N GLN A 159 0.27 -7.98 3.96
CA GLN A 159 1.44 -7.63 3.14
C GLN A 159 1.09 -7.68 1.64
N THR A 160 0.40 -8.73 1.22
CA THR A 160 -0.09 -8.89 -0.16
C THR A 160 -1.02 -7.76 -0.56
N ARG A 161 -1.98 -7.38 0.31
CA ARG A 161 -2.88 -6.24 0.04
C ARG A 161 -2.14 -4.92 -0.15
N ILE A 162 -1.10 -4.67 0.65
CA ILE A 162 -0.28 -3.45 0.52
C ILE A 162 0.50 -3.47 -0.79
N ILE A 163 1.10 -4.61 -1.14
CA ILE A 163 1.83 -4.78 -2.42
C ILE A 163 0.88 -4.60 -3.61
N ASP A 164 -0.29 -5.24 -3.61
CA ASP A 164 -1.30 -5.08 -4.66
C ASP A 164 -1.75 -3.62 -4.79
N THR A 165 -1.95 -2.93 -3.65
CA THR A 165 -2.28 -1.50 -3.63
C THR A 165 -1.19 -0.67 -4.31
N CYS A 166 0.07 -0.98 -4.06
CA CYS A 166 1.19 -0.31 -4.71
C CYS A 166 1.27 -0.58 -6.21
N GLU A 167 0.96 -1.79 -6.65
CA GLU A 167 0.89 -2.11 -8.08
C GLU A 167 -0.27 -1.38 -8.77
N MET A 168 -1.43 -1.25 -8.11
CA MET A 168 -2.55 -0.45 -8.62
C MET A 168 -2.21 1.05 -8.71
N ILE A 169 -1.48 1.58 -7.73
CA ILE A 169 -0.99 2.96 -7.77
C ILE A 169 -0.03 3.16 -8.96
N LYS A 170 0.89 2.21 -9.21
CA LYS A 170 1.78 2.26 -10.37
C LYS A 170 1.00 2.18 -11.69
N MET A 171 -0.01 1.31 -11.75
CA MET A 171 -0.90 1.19 -12.90
C MET A 171 -1.61 2.51 -13.21
N LYS A 172 -2.00 3.30 -12.20
CA LYS A 172 -2.58 4.65 -12.41
C LYS A 172 -1.66 5.62 -13.16
N ASN A 173 -0.36 5.34 -13.23
CA ASN A 173 0.64 6.10 -13.97
C ASN A 173 1.10 5.38 -15.25
N SER A 174 0.17 4.75 -15.98
CA SER A 174 0.47 3.99 -17.21
C SER A 174 -0.48 4.34 -18.35
N GLU A 175 -0.05 4.07 -19.58
CA GLU A 175 -0.89 4.18 -20.78
C GLU A 175 -2.11 3.25 -20.74
N PHE A 176 -1.99 2.12 -20.01
CA PHE A 176 -3.08 1.17 -19.81
C PHE A 176 -4.30 1.84 -19.15
N ILE A 177 -4.12 2.55 -18.03
CA ILE A 177 -5.26 3.17 -17.33
C ILE A 177 -5.86 4.33 -18.13
N VAL A 178 -5.01 5.09 -18.83
CA VAL A 178 -5.45 6.19 -19.70
C VAL A 178 -6.31 5.64 -20.82
N CYS A 179 -5.88 4.54 -21.43
CA CYS A 179 -6.64 3.86 -22.45
C CYS A 179 -7.94 3.27 -21.92
N ASN A 180 -7.91 2.63 -20.75
CA ASN A 180 -9.11 2.09 -20.12
C ASN A 180 -10.16 3.17 -19.88
N HIS A 181 -9.78 4.35 -19.36
CA HIS A 181 -10.72 5.47 -19.22
C HIS A 181 -11.31 5.89 -20.58
N LYS A 182 -10.47 6.01 -21.62
CA LYS A 182 -10.92 6.36 -22.99
C LYS A 182 -11.94 5.35 -23.55
N ILE A 183 -11.71 4.06 -23.33
CA ILE A 183 -12.59 2.97 -23.75
C ILE A 183 -13.91 3.02 -22.98
N GLN A 184 -13.86 3.25 -21.66
CA GLN A 184 -15.05 3.34 -20.81
C GLN A 184 -15.93 4.56 -21.15
N GLU A 185 -15.33 5.71 -21.44
CA GLU A 185 -16.07 6.91 -21.89
C GLU A 185 -16.79 6.68 -23.23
N LYS A 186 -16.25 5.80 -24.07
CA LYS A 186 -16.76 5.48 -25.40
C LYS A 186 -17.30 4.06 -25.50
N LEU A 187 -17.72 3.48 -24.38
CA LEU A 187 -18.12 2.08 -24.30
C LEU A 187 -19.24 1.75 -25.31
N ALA A 188 -20.15 2.69 -25.54
CA ALA A 188 -21.23 2.54 -26.54
C ALA A 188 -20.73 2.51 -28.00
N ASP A 189 -19.58 3.13 -28.31
CA ASP A 189 -18.99 3.12 -29.66
C ASP A 189 -18.33 1.76 -29.97
N LEU A 190 -18.05 0.96 -28.93
CA LEU A 190 -17.38 -0.32 -29.05
C LEU A 190 -18.31 -1.46 -29.49
N SER A 191 -19.63 -1.23 -29.55
CA SER A 191 -20.60 -2.22 -30.04
C SER A 191 -20.34 -2.66 -31.49
N ASN A 192 -19.51 -1.92 -32.22
CA ASN A 192 -19.12 -2.25 -33.59
C ASN A 192 -17.99 -3.29 -33.67
N HIS A 193 -17.33 -3.61 -32.56
CA HIS A 193 -16.33 -4.68 -32.50
C HIS A 193 -17.03 -6.04 -32.38
N THR A 194 -16.92 -6.87 -33.42
CA THR A 194 -17.56 -8.19 -33.49
C THR A 194 -17.08 -9.15 -32.39
N CYS A 195 -15.92 -8.90 -31.77
CA CYS A 195 -15.46 -9.73 -30.65
C CYS A 195 -16.23 -9.47 -29.33
N LEU A 196 -16.96 -8.35 -29.26
CA LEU A 196 -17.92 -8.02 -28.20
C LEU A 196 -19.35 -8.49 -28.53
N ASP A 197 -19.53 -9.36 -29.53
CA ASP A 197 -20.82 -10.01 -29.75
C ASP A 197 -21.29 -10.68 -28.44
N ASP A 198 -22.57 -10.50 -28.11
CA ASP A 198 -23.24 -10.92 -26.86
C ASP A 198 -22.76 -10.23 -25.56
N PHE A 199 -22.00 -9.14 -25.66
CA PHE A 199 -21.59 -8.37 -24.47
C PHE A 199 -22.74 -7.56 -23.87
N ASP A 200 -22.97 -7.69 -22.57
CA ASP A 200 -23.92 -6.86 -21.84
C ASP A 200 -23.26 -5.56 -21.36
N PHE A 201 -23.60 -4.45 -22.01
CA PHE A 201 -23.08 -3.13 -21.67
C PHE A 201 -23.73 -2.51 -20.42
N ASN A 202 -24.71 -3.18 -19.80
CA ASN A 202 -25.42 -2.69 -18.62
C ASN A 202 -24.92 -3.35 -17.31
N LEU A 203 -23.85 -4.14 -17.37
CA LEU A 203 -23.25 -4.77 -16.19
C LEU A 203 -22.79 -3.72 -15.15
N GLU A 204 -22.87 -4.09 -13.88
CA GLU A 204 -22.27 -3.30 -12.80
C GLU A 204 -20.73 -3.23 -12.96
N THR A 205 -20.09 -2.19 -12.41
CA THR A 205 -18.65 -1.92 -12.62
C THR A 205 -17.74 -3.13 -12.40
N ASN A 206 -17.96 -3.88 -11.33
CA ASN A 206 -17.12 -5.03 -10.99
C ASN A 206 -17.36 -6.20 -11.94
N GLU A 207 -18.62 -6.47 -12.28
CA GLU A 207 -18.99 -7.50 -13.25
C GLU A 207 -18.48 -7.15 -14.65
N LEU A 208 -18.59 -5.89 -15.05
CA LEU A 208 -18.06 -5.35 -16.29
C LEU A 208 -16.54 -5.54 -16.38
N THR A 209 -15.82 -5.24 -15.29
CA THR A 209 -14.36 -5.44 -15.20
C THR A 209 -14.01 -6.91 -15.39
N VAL A 210 -14.67 -7.81 -14.66
CA VAL A 210 -14.43 -9.26 -14.78
C VAL A 210 -14.77 -9.76 -16.18
N GLU A 211 -15.87 -9.30 -16.77
CA GLU A 211 -16.27 -9.68 -18.13
C GLU A 211 -15.23 -9.26 -19.17
N LEU A 212 -14.80 -7.99 -19.15
CA LEU A 212 -13.84 -7.43 -20.11
C LEU A 212 -12.45 -8.06 -19.98
N TYR A 213 -11.94 -8.18 -18.75
CA TYR A 213 -10.55 -8.55 -18.52
C TYR A 213 -10.34 -10.05 -18.32
N SER A 214 -11.40 -10.82 -18.04
CA SER A 214 -11.33 -12.29 -17.94
C SER A 214 -11.95 -12.97 -19.16
N LYS A 215 -13.25 -12.76 -19.43
CA LYS A 215 -13.98 -13.53 -20.45
C LYS A 215 -13.77 -12.99 -21.87
N LYS A 216 -13.69 -11.67 -22.02
CA LYS A 216 -13.44 -10.96 -23.28
C LYS A 216 -12.00 -10.45 -23.38
N LYS A 217 -11.08 -11.06 -22.63
CA LYS A 217 -9.67 -10.62 -22.48
C LYS A 217 -8.98 -10.32 -23.81
N GLU A 218 -9.05 -11.25 -24.76
CA GLU A 218 -8.42 -11.09 -26.09
C GLU A 218 -9.04 -9.92 -26.88
N CYS A 219 -10.35 -9.76 -26.80
CA CYS A 219 -11.06 -8.66 -27.44
C CYS A 219 -10.72 -7.31 -26.80
N THR A 220 -10.65 -7.26 -25.46
CA THR A 220 -10.24 -6.06 -24.74
C THR A 220 -8.80 -5.66 -25.08
N LEU A 221 -7.89 -6.63 -25.20
CA LEU A 221 -6.52 -6.40 -25.65
C LEU A 221 -6.47 -5.81 -27.07
N GLU A 222 -7.25 -6.38 -28.00
CA GLU A 222 -7.36 -5.87 -29.38
C GLU A 222 -7.90 -4.44 -29.41
N ILE A 223 -9.00 -4.17 -28.71
CA ILE A 223 -9.62 -2.84 -28.62
C ILE A 223 -8.64 -1.81 -28.03
N MET A 224 -7.91 -2.16 -26.96
CA MET A 224 -6.90 -1.29 -26.36
C MET A 224 -5.77 -0.98 -27.32
N ARG A 225 -5.25 -2.00 -28.01
CA ARG A 225 -4.17 -1.83 -29.01
C ARG A 225 -4.64 -0.94 -30.17
N ASP A 226 -5.83 -1.17 -30.70
CA ASP A 226 -6.37 -0.40 -31.83
C ASP A 226 -6.71 1.05 -31.45
N SER A 227 -7.26 1.24 -30.25
CA SER A 227 -7.72 2.55 -29.80
C SER A 227 -6.60 3.44 -29.26
N CYS A 228 -5.54 2.85 -28.72
CA CYS A 228 -4.54 3.56 -27.92
C CYS A 228 -3.08 3.26 -28.31
N GLY A 229 -2.83 2.20 -29.09
CA GLY A 229 -1.49 1.77 -29.50
C GLY A 229 -0.85 0.76 -28.56
N GLU A 230 0.35 0.27 -28.94
CA GLU A 230 1.03 -0.83 -28.23
C GLU A 230 1.40 -0.50 -26.79
N SER A 231 1.77 0.75 -26.48
CA SER A 231 2.15 1.14 -25.13
C SER A 231 1.03 0.95 -24.10
N ALA A 232 -0.24 0.98 -24.52
CA ALA A 232 -1.39 0.72 -23.66
C ALA A 232 -1.52 -0.76 -23.26
N VAL A 233 -0.84 -1.67 -23.97
CA VAL A 233 -0.95 -3.12 -23.78
C VAL A 233 0.35 -3.80 -23.35
N ASP A 234 1.45 -3.05 -23.17
CA ASP A 234 2.76 -3.57 -22.77
C ASP A 234 2.72 -4.46 -21.51
N ASN A 235 1.87 -4.12 -20.53
CA ASN A 235 1.67 -4.88 -19.29
C ASN A 235 0.23 -5.36 -19.11
N PHE A 236 -0.48 -5.58 -20.22
CA PHE A 236 -1.91 -5.85 -20.22
C PHE A 236 -2.30 -6.99 -19.29
N ASP A 237 -1.63 -8.14 -19.37
CA ASP A 237 -1.97 -9.32 -18.57
C ASP A 237 -1.86 -9.04 -17.06
N HIS A 238 -0.76 -8.43 -16.64
CA HIS A 238 -0.52 -8.08 -15.23
C HIS A 238 -1.60 -7.13 -14.69
N TYR A 239 -1.92 -6.08 -15.45
CA TYR A 239 -2.91 -5.09 -15.04
C TYR A 239 -4.35 -5.60 -15.12
N ALA A 240 -4.66 -6.46 -16.09
CA ALA A 240 -5.94 -7.16 -16.17
C ALA A 240 -6.16 -8.04 -14.93
N ASP A 241 -5.14 -8.81 -14.53
CA ASP A 241 -5.23 -9.69 -13.37
C ASP A 241 -5.41 -8.90 -12.06
N LEU A 242 -4.73 -7.75 -11.91
CA LEU A 242 -4.93 -6.85 -10.76
C LEU A 242 -6.38 -6.31 -10.70
N LEU A 243 -6.93 -5.86 -11.83
CA LEU A 243 -8.30 -5.38 -11.91
C LEU A 243 -9.33 -6.46 -11.56
N ILE A 244 -9.12 -7.69 -12.04
CA ILE A 244 -9.99 -8.85 -11.72
C ILE A 244 -9.90 -9.18 -10.23
N LYS A 245 -8.70 -9.21 -9.66
CA LYS A 245 -8.47 -9.51 -8.24
C LYS A 245 -9.20 -8.52 -7.33
N GLN A 246 -9.22 -7.24 -7.71
CA GLN A 246 -9.92 -6.19 -6.97
C GLN A 246 -11.45 -6.25 -7.15
N SER A 247 -11.91 -6.60 -8.35
CA SER A 247 -13.34 -6.59 -8.71
C SER A 247 -14.08 -7.86 -8.31
N SER A 248 -13.36 -8.96 -8.10
CA SER A 248 -13.94 -10.17 -7.55
C SER A 248 -14.37 -9.89 -6.11
N PRO A 249 -15.61 -10.19 -5.71
CA PRO A 249 -15.98 -10.12 -4.31
C PRO A 249 -14.96 -10.94 -3.55
N VAL A 250 -14.28 -10.30 -2.59
CA VAL A 250 -13.53 -10.98 -1.55
C VAL A 250 -14.41 -12.16 -1.16
N GLN A 251 -13.97 -13.40 -1.45
CA GLN A 251 -14.46 -14.53 -0.70
C GLN A 251 -14.30 -14.08 0.74
N GLN A 252 -15.42 -13.77 1.40
CA GLN A 252 -15.48 -13.67 2.84
C GLN A 252 -14.90 -15.01 3.29
N LEU A 253 -13.62 -14.98 3.62
CA LEU A 253 -12.94 -16.07 4.28
C LEU A 253 -13.62 -16.12 5.65
N ASP A 254 -14.43 -17.16 5.81
CA ASP A 254 -14.88 -17.65 7.11
C ASP A 254 -13.72 -17.75 8.10
#